data_AF-A0A4Q3F043-F1
#
_entry.id   AF-A0A4Q3F043-F1
#
_cell.length_a   1.000
_cell.length_b   1.000
_cell.length_c   1.000
_cell.angle_alpha   90.00
_cell.angle_beta   90.00
_cell.angle_gamma   90.00
#
_symmetry.space_group_name_H-M   'P 1'
#
loop_
_entity.id
_entity.type
_entity.pdbx_description
1 polymer ?
#
loop_
_entity_poly.entity_id
_entity_poly.type
_entity_poly.pdbx_seq_one_letter_code
_entity_poly.pdbx_strand_id
1 'polypeptide(L)' 'MERYKEFEDEVRALDKGYDEWQHLLAAVPQQYRVRYTDSLKAGWDMPAAFDIVMTSTHMEDAAFTAMLAEKNPGKD' A
#
# COMPACT_ATOMS: atom_id res chain seq x y z
N MET A 1 -0.89 15.83 -10.71
CA MET A 1 -2.16 15.10 -10.90
C MET A 1 -1.93 13.71 -11.47
N GLU A 2 -1.07 13.53 -12.47
CA GLU A 2 -0.79 12.22 -13.09
C GLU A 2 -0.38 11.11 -12.09
N ARG A 3 0.58 11.38 -11.19
CA ARG A 3 1.03 10.39 -10.18
C ARG A 3 -0.02 9.92 -9.17
N TYR A 4 -1.07 10.72 -8.93
CA TYR A 4 -2.15 10.27 -8.03
C TYR A 4 -3.12 9.36 -8.76
N LYS A 5 -3.44 9.69 -10.02
CA LYS A 5 -4.30 8.87 -10.87
C LYS A 5 -3.69 7.50 -11.11
N GLU A 6 -2.39 7.43 -11.40
CA GLU A 6 -1.66 6.16 -11.54
C GLU A 6 -1.77 5.29 -10.29
N PHE A 7 -1.60 5.89 -9.11
CA PHE A 7 -1.79 5.20 -7.83
C PHE A 7 -3.23 4.70 -7.66
N GLU A 8 -4.23 5.54 -7.95
CA GLU A 8 -5.63 5.16 -7.85
C GLU A 8 -5.99 4.00 -8.78
N ASP A 9 -5.51 4.04 -10.03
CA ASP A 9 -5.72 3.01 -11.04
C ASP A 9 -5.05 1.68 -10.61
N GLU A 10 -3.84 1.73 -10.04
CA GLU A 10 -3.17 0.54 -9.49
C GLU A 10 -3.93 -0.07 -8.32
N VAL A 11 -4.34 0.74 -7.34
CA VAL A 11 -5.08 0.25 -6.16
C VAL A 11 -6.41 -0.38 -6.58
N ARG A 12 -7.15 0.26 -7.51
CA ARG A 12 -8.40 -0.26 -8.06
C ARG A 12 -8.22 -1.60 -8.77
N ALA A 13 -7.07 -1.82 -9.41
CA ALA A 13 -6.79 -3.08 -10.11
C ALA A 13 -6.42 -4.23 -9.16
N LEU A 14 -5.83 -3.92 -8.00
CA LEU A 14 -5.31 -4.90 -7.05
C LEU A 14 -6.35 -5.36 -6.01
N ASP A 15 -7.29 -4.50 -5.64
CA ASP A 15 -8.22 -4.79 -4.53
C ASP A 15 -9.69 -4.64 -4.93
N LYS A 16 -10.53 -5.57 -4.44
CA LYS A 16 -11.97 -5.63 -4.75
C LYS A 16 -12.86 -4.76 -3.84
N GLY A 17 -12.30 -4.21 -2.76
CA GLY A 17 -12.92 -3.31 -1.79
C GLY A 17 -12.56 -1.83 -1.97
N TYR A 18 -12.03 -1.45 -3.14
CA TYR A 18 -11.65 -0.07 -3.49
C TYR A 18 -12.71 0.97 -3.08
N ASP A 19 -13.97 0.72 -3.39
CA ASP A 19 -15.05 1.70 -3.19
C ASP A 19 -15.25 2.07 -1.71
N GLU A 20 -14.98 1.14 -0.80
CA GLU A 20 -15.11 1.36 0.65
C GLU A 20 -13.99 2.24 1.19
N TRP A 21 -12.80 2.18 0.59
CA TRP A 21 -11.58 2.82 1.10
C TRP A 21 -11.12 4.03 0.27
N GLN A 22 -11.74 4.31 -0.89
CA GLN A 22 -11.35 5.38 -1.81
C GLN A 22 -11.19 6.76 -1.13
N HIS A 23 -12.01 7.04 -0.12
CA HIS A 23 -12.00 8.29 0.63
C HIS A 23 -10.76 8.45 1.53
N LEU A 24 -10.14 7.34 1.94
CA LEU A 24 -8.93 7.31 2.77
C LEU A 24 -7.65 7.37 1.93
N LEU A 25 -7.69 6.89 0.68
CA LEU A 25 -6.53 6.84 -0.21
C LEU A 25 -5.94 8.23 -0.51
N ALA A 26 -6.78 9.25 -0.61
CA ALA A 26 -6.33 10.63 -0.81
C ALA A 26 -5.50 11.15 0.37
N ALA A 27 -5.74 10.64 1.59
CA ALA A 27 -5.00 11.01 2.79
C ALA A 27 -3.59 10.43 2.83
N VAL A 28 -3.28 9.43 1.98
CA VAL A 28 -1.94 8.82 1.91
C VAL A 28 -0.95 9.79 1.25
N PRO A 29 0.08 10.25 1.98
CA PRO A 29 1.16 11.07 1.45
C PRO A 29 1.86 10.42 0.26
N GLN A 30 2.40 11.23 -0.64
CA GLN A 30 2.97 10.75 -1.90
C GLN A 30 4.03 9.65 -1.74
N GLN A 31 4.95 9.80 -0.79
CA GLN A 31 6.01 8.82 -0.52
C GLN A 31 5.45 7.46 -0.04
N TYR A 32 4.29 7.48 0.61
CA TYR A 32 3.67 6.30 1.20
C TYR A 32 2.72 5.57 0.24
N ARG A 33 2.33 6.21 -0.86
CA ARG A 33 1.52 5.59 -1.91
C ARG A 33 2.23 4.40 -2.55
N VAL A 34 3.53 4.51 -2.78
CA VAL A 34 4.34 3.39 -3.31
C VAL A 34 4.32 2.22 -2.34
N ARG A 35 4.59 2.48 -1.05
CA ARG A 35 4.55 1.46 0.01
C ARG A 35 3.19 0.80 0.15
N TYR A 36 2.13 1.56 -0.02
CA TYR A 36 0.76 1.05 0.00
C TYR A 36 0.52 0.09 -1.17
N THR A 37 0.85 0.52 -2.40
CA THR A 37 0.75 -0.36 -3.58
C THR A 37 1.61 -1.61 -3.43
N ASP A 38 2.84 -1.49 -2.92
CA ASP A 38 3.74 -2.63 -2.73
C ASP A 38 3.19 -3.62 -1.70
N SER A 39 2.54 -3.12 -0.64
CA SER A 39 1.85 -3.96 0.34
C SER A 39 0.68 -4.71 -0.29
N LEU A 40 -0.14 -4.04 -1.11
CA LEU A 40 -1.22 -4.69 -1.85
C LEU A 40 -0.69 -5.74 -2.85
N LYS A 41 0.39 -5.42 -3.60
CA LYS A 41 1.06 -6.35 -4.51
C LYS A 41 1.66 -7.56 -3.79
N ALA A 42 2.05 -7.39 -2.52
CA ALA A 42 2.48 -8.47 -1.64
C ALA A 42 1.30 -9.29 -1.06
N GLY A 43 0.05 -9.00 -1.41
CA GLY A 43 -1.12 -9.79 -1.04
C GLY A 43 -1.80 -9.39 0.27
N TRP A 44 -1.43 -8.24 0.85
CA TRP A 44 -2.15 -7.66 1.97
C TRP A 44 -3.46 -7.03 1.49
N ASP A 45 -4.51 -7.09 2.31
CA ASP A 45 -5.74 -6.33 2.06
C ASP A 45 -5.54 -4.82 2.34
N MET A 46 -6.43 -3.97 1.84
CA MET A 46 -6.37 -2.51 2.03
C MET A 46 -6.23 -2.07 3.50
N PRO A 47 -7.00 -2.60 4.48
CA PRO A 47 -6.80 -2.25 5.89
C PRO A 47 -5.38 -2.55 6.37
N ALA A 48 -4.87 -3.77 6.13
CA ALA A 48 -3.55 -4.15 6.59
C ALA A 48 -2.43 -3.39 5.85
N ALA A 49 -2.59 -3.15 4.56
CA ALA A 49 -1.66 -2.32 3.78
C ALA A 49 -1.60 -0.89 4.34
N PHE A 50 -2.74 -0.33 4.77
CA PHE A 50 -2.79 1.00 5.38
C PHE A 50 -2.05 1.00 6.72
N ASP A 51 -2.32 0.03 7.59
CA ASP A 51 -1.66 -0.09 8.89
C ASP A 51 -0.15 -0.30 8.77
N ILE A 52 0.30 -1.11 7.81
CA ILE A 52 1.72 -1.32 7.49
C ILE A 52 2.38 0.00 7.09
N VAL A 53 1.72 0.80 6.26
CA VAL A 53 2.22 2.11 5.85
C VAL A 53 2.30 3.05 7.06
N MET A 54 1.25 3.12 7.89
CA MET A 54 1.21 4.01 9.05
C MET A 54 2.27 3.65 10.10
N THR A 55 2.49 2.36 10.34
CA THR A 55 3.49 1.86 11.30
C THR A 55 4.93 1.93 10.77
N SER A 56 5.13 2.06 9.46
CA SER A 56 6.45 2.16 8.84
C SER A 56 6.85 3.58 8.44
N THR A 57 6.09 4.62 8.84
CA THR A 57 6.34 6.02 8.45
C THR A 57 7.75 6.54 8.78
N HIS A 58 8.40 5.97 9.79
CA HIS A 58 9.78 6.29 10.21
C HIS A 58 10.85 5.33 9.67
N MET A 59 10.43 4.30 8.92
CA MET A 59 11.31 3.28 8.38
C MET A 59 11.93 3.75 7.06
N GLU A 60 13.20 3.40 6.82
CA GLU A 60 13.85 3.58 5.52
C GLU A 60 13.26 2.63 4.46
N ASP A 61 13.26 3.04 3.18
CA ASP A 61 12.64 2.27 2.09
C ASP A 61 13.24 0.85 1.93
N ALA A 62 14.54 0.70 2.15
CA ALA A 62 15.22 -0.59 2.10
C ALA A 62 14.74 -1.54 3.22
N ALA A 63 14.55 -1.00 4.43
CA ALA A 63 14.05 -1.77 5.56
C ALA A 63 12.57 -2.14 5.37
N PHE A 64 11.78 -1.25 4.77
CA PHE A 64 10.40 -1.51 4.41
C PHE A 64 10.28 -2.66 3.40
N THR A 65 11.09 -2.63 2.34
CA THR A 65 11.13 -3.68 1.32
C THR A 65 11.50 -5.04 1.93
N ALA A 66 12.50 -5.06 2.83
CA ALA A 66 12.89 -6.27 3.55
C ALA A 66 11.74 -6.83 4.41
N MET A 67 11.07 -5.95 5.17
CA MET A 67 9.91 -6.33 5.99
C MET A 67 8.78 -6.93 5.14
N LEU A 68 8.45 -6.33 3.99
CA LEU A 68 7.43 -6.88 3.08
C LEU A 68 7.81 -8.27 2.55
N ALA A 69 9.08 -8.49 2.22
CA ALA A 69 9.56 -9.77 1.72
C ALA A 69 9.53 -10.89 2.78
N GLU A 70 9.69 -10.53 4.06
CA GLU A 70 9.63 -11.45 5.21
C GLU A 70 8.20 -11.78 5.62
N LYS A 71 7.29 -10.80 5.61
CA LYS A 71 5.92 -10.94 6.13
C LYS A 71 4.87 -11.23 5.06
N ASN A 72 5.26 -11.53 3.83
CA ASN A 72 4.34 -11.73 2.71
C ASN A 72 3.29 -12.83 3.02
N PRO A 73 1.98 -12.52 3.10
CA PRO A 73 0.93 -13.49 3.41
C PRO A 73 0.70 -14.55 2.33
N GLY A 74 1.29 -14.39 1.13
CA GLY A 74 1.26 -15.37 0.04
C GLY A 74 2.44 -16.35 0.00
N LYS A 75 3.25 -16.43 1.07
CA LYS A 75 4.43 -17.32 1.16
C LYS A 75 4.20 -18.65 1.89
N ASP A 76 2.97 -18.97 2.27
CA ASP A 76 2.59 -20.31 2.77
C ASP A 76 2.05 -21.23 1.65
#